data_AF-A0A1I2Y5N5-F1
#
_entry.id   AF-A0A1I2Y5N5-F1
#
_cell.length_a   1.000
_cell.length_b   1.000
_cell.length_c   1.000
_cell.angle_alpha   90.00
_cell.angle_beta   90.00
_cell.angle_gamma   90.00
#
_symmetry.space_group_name_H-M   'P 1'
#
loop_
_entity.id
_entity.type
_entity.pdbx_description
1 polymer ?
#
loop_
_entity_poly.entity_id
_entity_poly.type
_entity_poly.pdbx_seq_one_letter_code
_entity_poly.pdbx_strand_id
1 'polypeptide(L)' 'MNPTYDFAGQVAFVTGASSGMGLATARAFAASGAAVALADIDERAVNQAAKDITDARRPSAWPGLRRHR' A
#
# COMPACT_ATOMS: atom_id res chain seq x y z
N MET A 1 3.60 -7.55 -24.79
CA MET A 1 2.68 -6.49 -24.35
C MET A 1 2.70 -6.49 -22.83
N ASN A 2 3.08 -5.39 -22.16
CA ASN A 2 3.13 -5.32 -20.71
C ASN A 2 1.90 -4.52 -20.23
N PRO A 3 0.93 -5.14 -19.54
CA PRO A 3 -0.29 -4.45 -19.14
C PRO A 3 0.03 -3.36 -18.10
N THR A 4 -0.57 -2.19 -18.27
CA THR A 4 -0.50 -1.09 -17.31
C THR A 4 -1.81 -1.04 -16.54
N TYR A 5 -1.75 -1.08 -15.21
CA TYR A 5 -2.92 -1.00 -14.34
C TYR A 5 -3.00 0.39 -13.68
N ASP A 6 -4.16 1.02 -13.76
CA ASP A 6 -4.51 2.25 -13.04
C ASP A 6 -5.51 1.92 -11.92
N PHE A 7 -5.08 2.13 -10.68
CA PHE A 7 -5.87 1.91 -9.48
C PHE A 7 -6.09 3.21 -8.71
N ALA A 8 -5.98 4.38 -9.36
CA ALA A 8 -6.29 5.65 -8.73
C ALA A 8 -7.71 5.64 -8.11
N GLY A 9 -7.81 6.12 -6.86
CA GLY A 9 -9.06 6.16 -6.10
C GLY A 9 -9.52 4.81 -5.53
N GLN A 10 -8.85 3.71 -5.85
CA GLN A 10 -9.10 2.40 -5.26
C GLN A 10 -8.25 2.17 -4.02
N VAL A 11 -8.66 1.19 -3.20
CA VAL A 11 -7.88 0.73 -2.05
C VAL A 11 -7.64 -0.75 -2.06
N ALA A 12 -6.38 -1.12 -1.78
CA ALA A 12 -5.93 -2.48 -1.63
C ALA A 12 -5.60 -2.76 -0.16
N PHE A 13 -6.17 -3.83 0.39
CA PHE A 13 -5.79 -4.39 1.69
C PHE A 13 -4.91 -5.61 1.45
N VAL A 14 -3.66 -5.57 1.94
CA VAL A 14 -2.65 -6.59 1.66
C VAL A 14 -2.23 -7.25 2.98
N THR A 15 -2.31 -8.57 3.03
CA THR A 15 -1.83 -9.40 4.16
C THR A 15 -0.45 -9.99 3.86
N GLY A 16 0.31 -10.32 4.91
CA GLY A 16 1.71 -10.75 4.76
C GLY A 16 2.56 -9.65 4.11
N ALA A 17 2.21 -8.39 4.36
CA ALA A 17 2.67 -7.26 3.56
C ALA A 17 4.04 -6.72 3.97
N SER A 18 4.65 -7.30 5.00
CA SER A 18 5.98 -6.90 5.46
C SER A 18 7.12 -7.43 4.56
N SER A 19 6.88 -8.50 3.79
CA SER A 19 7.94 -9.15 3.02
C SER A 19 7.43 -9.91 1.78
N GLY A 20 8.37 -10.48 1.01
CA GLY A 20 8.07 -11.38 -0.10
C GLY A 20 7.07 -10.83 -1.11
N MET A 21 6.12 -11.68 -1.51
CA MET A 21 5.08 -11.33 -2.49
C MET A 21 4.09 -10.29 -1.96
N GLY A 22 3.77 -10.30 -0.66
CA GLY A 22 2.86 -9.31 -0.07
C GLY A 22 3.42 -7.89 -0.18
N LEU A 23 4.70 -7.72 0.20
CA LEU A 23 5.39 -6.43 0.05
C LEU A 23 5.48 -5.99 -1.41
N ALA A 24 5.84 -6.90 -2.32
CA ALA A 24 5.92 -6.60 -3.75
C ALA A 24 4.56 -6.15 -4.31
N THR A 25 3.49 -6.83 -3.89
CA THR A 25 2.11 -6.52 -4.27
C THR A 25 1.69 -5.14 -3.75
N ALA A 26 1.95 -4.84 -2.48
CA ALA A 26 1.64 -3.54 -1.89
C ALA A 26 2.37 -2.39 -2.60
N ARG A 27 3.65 -2.59 -2.95
CA ARG A 27 4.44 -1.64 -3.74
C ARG A 27 3.84 -1.43 -5.13
N ALA A 28 3.45 -2.50 -5.81
CA ALA A 28 2.84 -2.41 -7.14
C ALA A 28 1.51 -1.65 -7.11
N PHE A 29 0.61 -1.96 -6.17
CA PHE A 29 -0.64 -1.22 -6.01
C PHE A 29 -0.43 0.26 -5.69
N ALA A 30 0.52 0.57 -4.79
CA ALA A 30 0.85 1.95 -4.46
C ALA A 30 1.42 2.70 -5.67
N ALA A 31 2.30 2.07 -6.45
CA ALA A 31 2.86 2.65 -7.68
C ALA A 31 1.78 2.88 -8.76
N SER A 32 0.77 2.01 -8.83
CA SER A 32 -0.38 2.13 -9.73
C SER A 32 -1.48 3.08 -9.23
N GLY A 33 -1.28 3.80 -8.12
CA GLY A 33 -2.20 4.86 -7.70
C GLY A 33 -3.15 4.50 -6.56
N ALA A 34 -3.26 3.24 -6.15
CA ALA A 34 -4.15 2.82 -5.06
C ALA A 34 -3.67 3.37 -3.71
N ALA A 35 -4.58 3.68 -2.77
CA ALA A 35 -4.17 3.72 -1.38
C ALA A 35 -4.03 2.27 -0.86
N VAL A 36 -3.03 2.01 -0.02
CA VAL A 36 -2.74 0.65 0.43
C VAL A 36 -2.80 0.56 1.94
N ALA A 37 -3.50 -0.46 2.44
CA ALA A 37 -3.50 -0.84 3.85
C ALA A 37 -2.71 -2.13 4.00
N LEU A 38 -1.71 -2.11 4.88
CA LEU A 38 -0.75 -3.20 5.08
C LEU A 38 -1.08 -3.92 6.39
N ALA A 39 -1.15 -5.25 6.34
CA ALA A 39 -1.35 -6.11 7.50
C ALA A 39 -0.30 -7.22 7.54
N ASP A 40 0.28 -7.43 8.71
CA ASP A 40 1.23 -8.51 8.98
C ASP A 40 1.24 -8.82 10.48
N ILE A 41 1.75 -9.99 10.86
CA ILE A 41 1.96 -10.37 12.26
C ILE A 41 3.18 -9.65 12.86
N ASP A 42 4.18 -9.33 12.03
CA ASP A 42 5.34 -8.55 12.46
C ASP A 42 5.03 -7.04 12.36
N GLU A 43 4.62 -6.46 13.48
CA GLU A 43 4.27 -5.05 13.60
C GLU A 43 5.43 -4.12 13.21
N ARG A 44 6.67 -4.45 13.60
CA ARG A 44 7.82 -3.60 13.30
C ARG A 44 8.12 -3.62 11.81
N ALA A 45 8.11 -4.80 11.20
CA ALA A 45 8.40 -4.95 9.79
C ALA A 45 7.31 -4.31 8.91
N VAL A 46 6.02 -4.46 9.25
CA VAL A 46 4.95 -3.84 8.48
C VAL A 46 4.95 -2.31 8.60
N ASN A 47 5.30 -1.77 9.77
CA ASN A 47 5.45 -0.33 9.96
C ASN A 47 6.63 0.24 9.16
N GLN A 48 7.75 -0.49 9.07
CA GLN A 48 8.86 -0.09 8.21
C GLN A 48 8.47 -0.14 6.74
N ALA A 49 7.81 -1.21 6.28
CA ALA A 49 7.30 -1.32 4.92
C ALA A 49 6.34 -0.17 4.56
N ALA A 50 5.46 0.22 5.49
CA ALA A 50 4.55 1.34 5.31
C ALA A 50 5.29 2.68 5.13
N LYS A 51 6.34 2.92 5.93
CA LYS A 51 7.21 4.09 5.78
C LYS A 51 7.89 4.09 4.41
N ASP A 52 8.53 2.98 4.03
CA ASP A 52 9.24 2.87 2.76
C ASP A 52 8.32 3.13 1.55
N ILE A 53 7.10 2.57 1.57
CA ILE A 53 6.10 2.77 0.51
C ILE A 53 5.61 4.22 0.50
N THR A 54 5.44 4.83 1.66
CA THR A 54 5.00 6.23 1.79
C THR A 54 6.08 7.18 1.29
N ASP A 55 7.34 6.96 1.66
CA ASP A 55 8.47 7.81 1.27
C ASP A 55 8.77 7.72 -0.23
N ALA A 56 8.53 6.55 -0.83
CA ALA A 56 8.65 6.36 -2.28
C ALA A 56 7.56 7.07 -3.10
N ARG A 57 6.48 7.58 -2.47
CA ARG A 57 5.32 8.16 -3.15
C ARG A 57 4.99 9.57 -2.64
N ARG A 58 4.39 10.41 -3.48
CA ARG A 58 3.74 11.65 -3.00
C ARG A 58 2.50 11.26 -2.19
N PRO A 59 2.33 11.74 -0.95
CA PRO A 59 1.21 11.34 -0.12
C PRO A 59 -0.10 11.83 -0.75
N SER A 60 -0.92 10.89 -1.22
CA SER A 60 -2.33 11.13 -1.49
C SER A 60 -3.12 10.52 -0.33
N ALA A 61 -3.67 11.36 0.53
CA ALA A 61 -4.68 10.90 1.49
C ALA A 61 -5.85 10.30 0.69
N TRP A 62 -6.34 9.12 1.09
CA TRP A 62 -7.57 8.59 0.49
C TRP A 62 -8.72 9.56 0.82
N PRO A 63 -9.36 10.22 -0.18
CA PRO A 63 -10.47 11.14 0.07
C PRO A 63 -11.65 10.54 0.86
N GLY A 64 -11.82 9.22 0.87
CA GLY A 64 -12.86 8.52 1.62
C GLY A 64 -12.48 8.15 3.06
N LEU A 65 -11.24 8.40 3.50
CA LEU A 65 -10.77 8.00 4.83
C LEU A 65 -11.45 8.86 5.92
N ARG A 66 -12.56 8.35 6.46
CA ARG A 66 -13.15 8.87 7.69
C ARG A 66 -12.39 8.29 8.88
N ARG A 67 -11.62 9.13 9.58
CA ARG A 67 -11.07 8.77 10.89
C ARG A 67 -12.24 8.69 11.88
N HIS A 68 -12.72 7.48 12.15
CA HIS A 68 -13.55 7.25 13.32
C HIS A 68 -12.65 7.45 14.54
N ARG A 69 -12.95 8.47 15.35
CA ARG A 69 -12.31 8.69 16.65
C ARG A 69 -12.75 7.61 17.62
#